data_AF-A0A960J438-F1
#
_entry.id   AF-A0A960J438-F1
#
_cell.length_a   1.000
_cell.length_b   1.000
_cell.length_c   1.000
_cell.angle_alpha   90.00
_cell.angle_beta   90.00
_cell.angle_gamma   90.00
#
_symmetry.space_group_name_H-M   'P 1'
#
loop_
_entity.id
_entity.type
_entity.pdbx_description
1 polymer ?
#
loop_
_entity_poly.entity_id
_entity_poly.type
_entity_poly.pdbx_seq_one_letter_code
_entity_poly.pdbx_strand_id
1 'polypeptide(L)' 'MYGLIGHNGSGKSTLLRMMASIYRPTSGRVVSNGRISALLELGAGFHPQLSGRENIFLNASILGIGRR' A
#
# COMPACT_ATOMS: atom_id res chain seq x y z
N MET A 1 -14.21 -8.29 7.19
CA MET A 1 -12.89 -8.64 6.60
C MET A 1 -13.16 -9.35 5.29
N TYR A 2 -12.43 -9.01 4.22
CA TYR A 2 -12.61 -9.61 2.89
C TYR A 2 -11.31 -10.31 2.47
N GLY A 3 -11.42 -11.45 1.79
CA GLY A 3 -10.30 -12.21 1.26
C GLY A 3 -10.37 -12.29 -0.27
N LEU A 4 -9.25 -12.07 -0.94
CA LEU A 4 -9.12 -12.20 -2.39
C LEU A 4 -8.26 -13.44 -2.71
N ILE A 5 -8.89 -14.50 -3.24
CA ILE A 5 -8.25 -15.81 -3.46
C ILE A 5 -8.39 -16.19 -4.94
N GLY A 6 -7.38 -16.88 -5.49
CA GLY A 6 -7.37 -17.36 -6.86
C GLY A 6 -5.99 -17.85 -7.29
N HIS A 7 -5.88 -18.49 -8.45
CA HIS A 7 -4.64 -19.03 -9.01
C HIS A 7 -3.57 -17.97 -9.28
N ASN A 8 -2.31 -18.38 -9.40
CA ASN A 8 -1.24 -17.49 -9.86
C ASN A 8 -1.57 -16.95 -11.26
N GLY A 9 -1.25 -15.68 -11.50
CA GLY A 9 -1.61 -15.00 -12.76
C GLY A 9 -3.05 -14.49 -12.85
N SER A 10 -3.94 -14.77 -11.87
CA SER A 10 -5.34 -14.32 -11.92
C SER A 10 -5.56 -12.80 -11.71
N GLY A 11 -4.49 -12.01 -11.66
CA GLY A 11 -4.57 -10.54 -11.53
C GLY A 11 -4.74 -9.99 -10.11
N LYS A 12 -4.66 -10.81 -9.05
CA LYS A 12 -4.82 -10.37 -7.65
C LYS A 12 -3.88 -9.22 -7.26
N SER A 13 -2.57 -9.37 -7.54
CA SER A 13 -1.58 -8.33 -7.24
C SER A 13 -1.82 -7.06 -8.05
N THR A 14 -2.26 -7.18 -9.30
CA THR A 14 -2.64 -6.04 -10.14
C THR A 14 -3.86 -5.30 -9.55
N LEU A 15 -4.88 -6.03 -9.11
CA LEU A 15 -6.06 -5.46 -8.46
C LEU A 15 -5.68 -4.73 -7.16
N LEU A 16 -4.89 -5.36 -6.29
CA LEU A 16 -4.44 -4.75 -5.04
C LEU A 16 -3.60 -3.49 -5.29
N ARG A 17 -2.71 -3.50 -6.30
CA ARG A 17 -1.94 -2.31 -6.72
C ARG A 17 -2.81 -1.19 -7.27
N MET A 18 -3.87 -1.51 -8.03
CA MET A 18 -4.84 -0.51 -8.49
C MET A 18 -5.63 0.10 -7.31
N MET A 19 -6.07 -0.72 -6.36
CA MET A 19 -6.74 -0.23 -5.14
C MET A 19 -5.81 0.64 -4.28
N ALA A 20 -4.52 0.30 -4.23
CA ALA A 20 -3.49 1.11 -3.57
C ALA A 20 -3.09 2.38 -4.36
N SER A 21 -3.75 2.69 -5.48
CA SER A 21 -3.42 3.80 -6.39
C SER A 21 -2.00 3.75 -6.98
N ILE A 22 -1.34 2.59 -6.97
CA ILE A 22 -0.02 2.38 -7.57
C ILE A 22 -0.14 2.30 -9.11
N TYR A 23 -1.19 1.62 -9.60
CA TYR A 23 -1.51 1.55 -11.02
C TYR A 23 -2.83 2.25 -11.34
N ARG A 24 -2.89 2.93 -12.47
CA ARG A 24 -4.15 3.47 -13.02
C ARG A 24 -4.85 2.39 -13.85
N PRO A 25 -6.18 2.25 -13.74
CA PRO A 25 -6.91 1.35 -14.61
C PRO A 25 -6.85 1.84 -16.05
N THR A 26 -6.72 0.92 -17.01
CA THR A 26 -6.79 1.25 -18.45
C THR A 26 -8.18 1.76 -18.84
N SER A 27 -9.23 1.26 -18.18
CA SER A 27 -10.62 1.67 -18.38
C SER A 27 -11.42 1.51 -17.08
N GLY A 28 -12.55 2.22 -16.97
CA GLY A 28 -13.37 2.25 -15.74
C GLY A 28 -12.78 3.14 -14.66
N ARG A 29 -13.23 2.97 -13.41
CA ARG A 29 -12.80 3.78 -12.26
C ARG A 29 -12.69 2.93 -10.99
N VAL A 30 -11.68 3.24 -10.17
CA VAL A 30 -11.53 2.73 -8.80
C VAL A 30 -11.91 3.87 -7.86
N VAL A 31 -12.88 3.64 -6.97
CA VAL A 31 -13.36 4.64 -6.01
C VAL A 31 -13.19 4.08 -4.60
N SER A 32 -12.59 4.86 -3.71
CA SER A 32 -12.36 4.49 -2.31
C SER A 32 -12.80 5.61 -1.38
N ASN A 33 -13.60 5.28 -0.37
CA ASN A 33 -13.97 6.22 0.69
C ASN A 33 -12.95 6.13 1.82
N GLY A 34 -11.92 6.97 1.75
CA GLY A 34 -10.81 7.02 2.71
C GLY A 34 -9.46 6.66 2.06
N ARG A 35 -8.40 6.62 2.89
CA ARG A 35 -7.05 6.23 2.44
C ARG A 35 -6.89 4.72 2.52
N ILE A 36 -6.47 4.10 1.42
CA ILE A 36 -6.08 2.69 1.40
C ILE A 36 -4.57 2.64 1.70
N SER A 37 -4.21 2.06 2.85
CA SER A 37 -2.82 1.75 3.17
C SER A 37 -2.52 0.32 2.73
N ALA A 38 -1.60 0.17 1.79
CA ALA A 38 -1.13 -1.11 1.32
C ALA A 38 0.00 -1.61 2.23
N LEU A 39 -0.29 -2.55 3.12
CA LEU A 39 0.74 -3.36 3.79
C LEU A 39 1.27 -4.46 2.85
N LEU A 40 1.43 -4.15 1.56
CA LEU A 40 1.75 -5.15 0.55
C LEU A 40 3.22 -5.56 0.56
N GLU A 41 4.09 -4.80 1.23
CA GLU A 41 5.50 -5.14 1.38
C GLU A 41 5.91 -5.03 2.85
N LEU A 42 6.02 -6.19 3.49
CA LEU A 42 6.79 -6.36 4.72
C LEU A 42 8.28 -6.11 4.38
N GLY A 43 8.67 -4.85 4.24
CA GLY A 43 10.07 -4.45 4.03
C GLY A 43 10.31 -3.24 3.11
N ALA A 44 9.41 -2.91 2.17
CA ALA A 44 9.72 -1.91 1.14
C ALA A 44 9.65 -0.44 1.59
N GLY A 45 9.28 -0.18 2.85
CA GLY A 45 9.36 1.15 3.46
C GLY A 45 10.47 1.29 4.50
N PHE A 46 11.23 0.21 4.77
CA PHE A 46 12.33 0.24 5.74
C PHE A 46 13.65 0.51 5.04
N HIS A 47 14.33 1.58 5.44
CA HIS A 47 15.67 1.90 4.98
C HIS A 47 16.69 1.27 5.94
N PRO A 48 17.54 0.32 5.48
CA PRO A 48 18.51 -0.37 6.33
C PRO A 48 19.55 0.55 6.98
N GLN A 49 19.77 1.72 6.38
CA GLN A 49 20.69 2.74 6.88
C GLN A 49 20.09 3.57 8.03
N LEU A 50 18.78 3.44 8.28
CA LEU A 50 18.06 4.13 9.35
C LEU A 50 17.83 3.20 10.54
N SER A 51 17.86 3.76 11.74
CA SER A 51 17.40 3.08 12.95
C SER A 51 15.91 2.73 12.86
N GLY A 52 15.46 1.79 13.71
CA GLY A 52 14.04 1.46 13.80
C GLY A 52 13.15 2.67 14.12
N ARG A 53 13.65 3.59 14.97
CA ARG A 53 12.93 4.82 15.32
C ARG A 53 12.75 5.73 14.12
N GLU A 54 13.80 5.96 13.35
CA GLU A 54 13.76 6.79 12.15
C GLU A 54 12.83 6.19 11.09
N ASN A 55 12.87 4.87 10.92
CA ASN A 55 11.93 4.17 10.05
C ASN A 55 10.47 4.34 10.50
N ILE A 56 10.18 4.32 11.80
CA ILE A 56 8.83 4.60 12.32
C ILE A 56 8.38 6.01 11.92
N PHE A 57 9.21 7.03 12.14
CA PHE A 57 8.87 8.41 11.79
C PHE A 57 8.67 8.61 10.28
N LEU A 58 9.54 8.00 9.46
CA LEU A 58 9.45 8.06 8.01
C LEU A 58 8.16 7.40 7.50
N ASN A 59 7.89 6.17 7.91
CA ASN A 59 6.67 5.45 7.50
C ASN A 59 5.40 6.16 8.01
N ALA A 60 5.41 6.68 9.24
CA ALA A 60 4.30 7.48 9.75
C ALA A 60 4.03 8.72 8.87
N SER A 61 5.08 9.41 8.44
CA SER A 61 4.98 10.58 7.56
C SER A 61 4.44 10.22 6.17
N ILE A 62 4.89 9.10 5.58
CA ILE A 62 4.38 8.58 4.30
C ILE A 62 2.89 8.21 4.39
N LEU A 63 2.47 7.64 5.51
CA LEU A 63 1.06 7.34 5.80
C LEU A 63 0.23 8.62 6.08
N GLY A 64 0.89 9.78 6.17
CA GLY A 64 0.29 11.06 6.45
C GLY A 64 -0.23 11.20 7.88
N ILE A 65 0.44 10.53 8.83
CA ILE A 65 0.27 10.74 10.27
C ILE A 65 1.05 12.02 10.60
N GLY A 66 0.34 13.14 10.76
CA GLY A 66 0.95 14.43 11.09
C GLY A 66 1.50 14.44 12.51
N ARG A 67 2.62 15.14 12.73
CA ARG A 67 3.07 15.51 14.08
C ARG A 67 2.03 16.46 14.68
N ARG A 68 1.37 16.03 15.75
CA ARG A 68 0.83 16.95 16.75
C ARG A 68 1.84 17.08 17.87
#